data_AF-A0A9N7AI52-F1
#
_entry.id   AF-A0A9N7AI52-F1
#
_cell.length_a   1.000
_cell.length_b   1.000
_cell.length_c   1.000
_cell.angle_alpha   90.00
_cell.angle_beta   90.00
_cell.angle_gamma   90.00
#
_symmetry.space_group_name_H-M   'P 1'
#
loop_
_entity.id
_entity.type
_entity.pdbx_description
1 polymer ?
#
loop_
_entity_poly.entity_id
_entity_poly.type
_entity_poly.pdbx_seq_one_letter_code
_entity_poly.pdbx_strand_id
1 'polypeptide(L)'
;MSVVVAIKPSARKRNAKVGRLVFEDGTRHAFESRAAAERWADDLSAGDGHVWIASAHPSDGGDADCYLVSRATNAKLEAAYDKRRRRLRGDTAPEQESLGGEP
;
A
#
# COMPACT_ATOMS: atom_id res chain seq x y z
N MET A 1 21.77 -15.42 0.92
CA MET A 1 21.69 -15.12 -0.52
C MET A 1 21.29 -13.66 -0.63
N SER A 2 22.09 -12.87 -1.32
CA SER A 2 21.78 -11.46 -1.58
C SER A 2 20.53 -11.32 -2.43
N VAL A 3 19.82 -10.21 -2.28
CA VAL A 3 18.62 -9.90 -3.07
C VAL A 3 18.68 -8.46 -3.57
N VAL A 4 18.20 -8.23 -4.78
CA VAL A 4 18.01 -6.91 -5.37
C VAL A 4 16.53 -6.53 -5.26
N VAL A 5 16.28 -5.37 -4.65
CA VAL A 5 14.95 -4.80 -4.50
C VAL A 5 14.79 -3.62 -5.45
N ALA A 6 13.78 -3.66 -6.30
CA ALA A 6 13.37 -2.51 -7.09
C ALA A 6 12.17 -1.78 -6.46
N ILE A 7 12.22 -0.45 -6.44
CA ILE A 7 11.18 0.40 -5.86
C ILE A 7 10.10 0.70 -6.89
N LYS A 8 8.87 0.20 -6.66
CA LYS A 8 7.74 0.48 -7.56
C LYS A 8 7.21 1.91 -7.38
N PRO A 9 6.63 2.52 -8.43
CA PRO A 9 6.03 3.86 -8.34
C PRO A 9 4.96 3.99 -7.24
N SER A 10 4.25 2.89 -6.90
CA SER A 10 3.26 2.89 -5.83
C SER A 10 3.88 3.29 -4.47
N ALA A 11 5.00 2.67 -4.10
CA ALA A 11 5.72 2.97 -2.86
C ALA A 11 6.20 4.43 -2.83
N ARG A 12 6.86 4.87 -3.91
CA ARG A 12 7.40 6.23 -4.04
C ARG A 12 6.35 7.32 -3.88
N LYS A 13 5.16 7.11 -4.47
CA LYS A 13 4.07 8.09 -4.45
C LYS A 13 3.38 8.19 -3.09
N ARG A 14 3.52 7.18 -2.21
CA ARG A 14 2.78 7.09 -0.95
C ARG A 14 3.63 7.21 0.29
N ASN A 15 4.95 7.07 0.18
CA ASN A 15 5.88 7.18 1.28
C ASN A 15 6.94 8.23 0.94
N ALA A 16 6.97 9.34 1.69
CA ALA A 16 7.85 10.46 1.39
C ALA A 16 9.33 10.10 1.57
N LYS A 17 9.66 9.26 2.58
CA LYS A 17 11.01 8.71 2.76
C LYS A 17 11.45 7.90 1.55
N VAL A 18 10.58 7.04 1.02
CA VAL A 18 10.88 6.29 -0.22
C VAL A 18 11.06 7.24 -1.41
N GLY A 19 10.26 8.31 -1.50
CA GLY A 19 10.43 9.35 -2.49
C GLY A 19 11.81 10.00 -2.45
N ARG A 20 12.25 10.40 -1.25
CA ARG A 20 13.59 10.98 -1.02
C ARG A 20 14.70 9.98 -1.31
N LEU A 21 14.57 8.75 -0.82
CA LEU A 21 15.54 7.70 -1.06
C LEU A 21 15.75 7.43 -2.55
N VAL A 22 14.68 7.43 -3.34
CA VAL A 22 14.79 7.29 -4.81
C VAL A 22 15.51 8.47 -5.45
N PHE A 23 15.32 9.68 -4.92
CA PHE A 23 16.01 10.87 -5.42
C PHE A 23 17.51 10.84 -5.10
N GLU A 24 17.88 10.35 -3.92
CA GLU A 24 19.27 10.31 -3.44
C GLU A 24 20.04 9.10 -3.99
N ASP A 25 19.46 7.90 -3.90
CA ASP A 25 20.15 6.63 -4.12
C ASP A 25 19.61 5.82 -5.31
N GLY A 26 18.54 6.31 -5.95
CA GLY A 26 17.92 5.65 -7.09
C GLY A 26 16.92 4.55 -6.71
N THR A 27 16.49 3.79 -7.72
CA THR A 27 15.31 2.90 -7.62
C THR A 27 15.64 1.45 -7.30
N ARG A 28 16.91 1.07 -7.21
CA ARG A 28 17.34 -0.32 -6.99
C ARG A 28 18.33 -0.38 -5.83
N HIS A 29 18.08 -1.31 -4.91
CA HIS A 29 18.82 -1.45 -3.66
C HIS A 29 19.19 -2.91 -3.45
N ALA A 30 20.46 -3.19 -3.20
CA ALA A 30 20.95 -4.54 -2.93
C ALA A 30 21.03 -4.78 -1.43
N PHE A 31 20.59 -5.97 -1.00
CA PHE A 31 20.61 -6.38 0.39
C PHE A 31 21.31 -7.73 0.54
N GLU A 32 21.95 -7.95 1.69
CA GLU A 32 22.60 -9.22 2.05
C GLU A 32 21.62 -10.41 2.12
N SER A 33 20.36 -10.12 2.39
CA SER A 33 19.29 -11.11 2.55
C SER A 33 17.92 -10.46 2.40
N ARG A 34 16.91 -11.30 2.13
CA ARG A 34 15.51 -10.89 2.15
C ARG A 34 15.10 -10.31 3.51
N ALA A 35 15.54 -10.92 4.60
CA ALA A 35 15.23 -10.43 5.95
C ALA A 35 15.78 -9.01 6.19
N ALA A 36 16.96 -8.68 5.63
CA ALA A 36 17.49 -7.32 5.68
C ALA A 36 16.64 -6.33 4.88
N ALA A 37 16.18 -6.73 3.69
CA ALA A 37 15.25 -5.93 2.89
C ALA A 37 13.90 -5.71 3.60
N GLU A 38 13.39 -6.72 4.29
CA GLU A 38 12.13 -6.62 5.06
C GLU A 38 12.26 -5.66 6.24
N ARG A 39 13.34 -5.75 7.02
CA ARG A 39 13.63 -4.78 8.10
C ARG A 39 13.73 -3.35 7.57
N TRP A 40 14.39 -3.16 6.43
CA TRP A 40 14.48 -1.86 5.78
C TRP A 40 13.09 -1.32 5.37
N ALA A 41 12.19 -2.17 4.89
CA ALA A 41 10.81 -1.76 4.58
C ALA A 41 10.00 -1.39 5.84
N ASP A 42 10.22 -2.08 6.96
CA ASP A 42 9.61 -1.75 8.25
C ASP A 42 10.07 -0.37 8.75
N ASP A 43 11.38 -0.09 8.69
CA ASP A 43 11.95 1.21 9.07
C ASP A 43 11.41 2.36 8.20
N LEU A 44 11.24 2.11 6.89
CA LEU A 44 10.62 3.07 5.98
C LEU A 44 9.13 3.29 6.26
N SER A 45 8.43 2.26 6.74
CA SER A 45 7.01 2.33 7.10
C SER A 45 6.76 3.14 8.38
N ALA A 46 7.77 3.34 9.22
CA ALA A 46 7.65 4.13 10.43
C ALA A 46 7.41 5.61 10.10
N GLY A 47 6.22 6.15 10.39
CA GLY A 47 5.90 7.58 10.27
C GLY A 47 5.47 8.07 8.88
N ASP A 48 5.46 7.20 7.87
CA ASP A 48 5.02 7.50 6.50
C ASP A 48 4.09 6.39 5.97
N GLY A 49 3.66 6.47 4.71
CA GLY A 49 2.80 5.45 4.11
C GLY A 49 3.43 4.04 4.17
N HIS A 50 2.65 3.06 4.64
CA HIS A 50 3.12 1.68 4.80
C HIS A 50 3.61 1.05 3.48
N VAL A 51 4.80 0.46 3.53
CA VAL A 51 5.46 -0.25 2.43
C VAL A 51 5.92 -1.63 2.88
N TRP A 52 6.07 -2.57 1.94
CA TRP A 52 6.60 -3.91 2.25
C TRP A 52 7.32 -4.51 1.05
N ILE A 53 8.08 -5.57 1.32
CA ILE A 53 8.78 -6.37 0.31
C ILE A 53 7.85 -7.44 -0.25
N ALA A 54 7.66 -7.41 -1.58
CA ALA A 54 6.99 -8.46 -2.33
C ALA A 54 8.00 -9.22 -3.20
N SER A 55 7.92 -10.54 -3.25
CA SER A 55 8.72 -11.33 -4.19
C SER A 55 8.42 -10.92 -5.63
N ALA A 56 9.43 -10.88 -6.49
CA ALA A 56 9.19 -10.82 -7.92
C ALA A 56 8.45 -12.09 -8.38
N HIS A 57 7.60 -11.93 -9.39
CA HIS A 57 6.93 -13.08 -9.99
C HIS A 57 7.95 -13.85 -10.86
N PRO A 58 7.96 -15.20 -10.88
CA PRO A 58 8.94 -15.96 -11.67
C PRO A 58 8.96 -15.65 -13.17
N SER A 59 7.83 -15.16 -13.70
CA SER A 59 7.71 -14.73 -15.11
C SER A 59 8.03 -13.26 -15.34
N ASP A 60 8.39 -12.51 -14.30
CA ASP A 60 8.81 -11.11 -14.42
C ASP A 60 10.25 -11.09 -14.92
N GLY A 61 10.46 -10.67 -16.18
CA GLY A 61 11.77 -10.71 -16.85
C GLY A 61 12.75 -9.62 -16.41
N GLY A 62 12.53 -9.01 -15.24
CA GLY A 62 13.39 -7.97 -14.69
C GLY A 62 14.49 -8.51 -13.78
N ASP A 63 15.56 -7.74 -13.62
CA ASP A 63 16.73 -8.10 -12.79
C ASP A 63 16.50 -7.97 -11.27
N ALA A 64 15.25 -7.88 -10.82
CA ALA A 64 14.92 -7.66 -9.42
C ALA A 64 14.37 -8.94 -8.79
N ASP A 65 14.95 -9.36 -7.67
CA ASP A 65 14.46 -10.51 -6.89
C ASP A 65 13.17 -10.15 -6.13
N CYS A 66 13.04 -8.87 -5.78
CA CYS A 66 11.97 -8.35 -4.93
C CYS A 66 11.56 -6.94 -5.33
N TYR A 67 10.38 -6.54 -4.89
CA TYR A 67 9.83 -5.21 -5.09
C TYR A 67 9.41 -4.56 -3.79
N LEU A 68 9.81 -3.31 -3.58
CA LEU A 68 9.21 -2.45 -2.56
C LEU A 68 7.90 -1.88 -3.12
N VAL A 69 6.80 -2.17 -2.43
CA VAL A 69 5.45 -1.77 -2.84
C VAL A 69 4.69 -1.15 -1.67
N SER A 70 3.63 -0.42 -1.99
CA SER A 70 2.64 0.07 -1.02
C SER A 70 1.25 -0.35 -1.45
N ARG A 71 0.31 -0.47 -0.50
CA ARG A 71 -1.11 -0.64 -0.80
C ARG A 71 -1.75 0.73 -0.94
N ALA A 72 -2.69 0.83 -1.85
CA ALA A 72 -3.70 1.85 -1.70
C ALA A 72 -4.57 1.46 -0.50
N THR A 73 -4.36 2.08 0.67
CA THR A 73 -5.49 2.31 1.58
C THR A 73 -6.39 3.31 0.89
N ASN A 74 -7.17 2.83 -0.08
CA ASN A 74 -8.18 3.66 -0.69
C ASN A 74 -9.22 3.87 0.41
N ALA A 75 -9.16 5.01 1.09
CA ALA A 75 -10.07 5.33 2.19
C ALA A 75 -11.54 5.18 1.76
N LYS A 76 -11.83 5.32 0.46
CA LYS A 76 -13.15 4.98 -0.12
C LYS A 76 -13.49 3.50 -0.06
N LEU A 77 -12.53 2.58 -0.26
CA LEU A 77 -12.77 1.13 -0.10
C LEU A 77 -13.01 0.76 1.36
N GLU A 78 -12.21 1.32 2.29
CA GLU A 78 -12.40 1.09 3.73
C GLU A 78 -13.76 1.64 4.20
N ALA A 79 -14.16 2.83 3.77
CA ALA A 79 -15.48 3.38 4.04
C ALA A 79 -16.61 2.54 3.40
N ALA A 80 -16.41 1.99 2.20
CA ALA A 80 -17.36 1.10 1.55
C ALA A 80 -17.47 -0.25 2.28
N TYR A 81 -16.36 -0.77 2.80
CA TYR A 81 -16.33 -2.00 3.58
C TYR A 81 -16.99 -1.82 4.95
N ASP A 82 -16.75 -0.70 5.62
CA ASP A 82 -17.44 -0.31 6.86
C ASP A 82 -18.96 -0.17 6.66
N LYS A 83 -19.41 0.42 5.53
CA LYS A 83 -20.84 0.52 5.20
C LYS A 83 -21.51 -0.85 5.10
N ARG A 84 -20.84 -1.85 4.52
CA ARG A 84 -21.36 -3.23 4.43
C ARG A 84 -21.42 -3.90 5.80
N ARG A 85 -20.43 -3.64 6.67
CA ARG A 85 -20.37 -4.16 8.04
C ARG A 85 -21.44 -3.54 8.94
N ARG A 86 -21.74 -2.25 8.82
CA ARG A 86 -22.87 -1.59 9.51
C ARG A 86 -24.21 -2.23 9.15
N ARG A 87 -24.44 -2.52 7.87
CA ARG A 87 -25.65 -3.21 7.41
C ARG A 87 -25.79 -4.63 7.97
N LEU A 88 -24.69 -5.36 8.13
CA LEU A 88 -24.69 -6.70 8.70
C LEU A 88 -24.85 -6.73 10.23
N ARG A 89 -24.52 -5.63 10.93
CA ARG A 89 -24.72 -5.49 12.39
C ARG A 89 -26.11 -4.99 12.78
N GLY A 90 -27.00 -4.73 11.81
CA GLY A 90 -28.41 -4.47 12.08
C GLY A 90 -28.67 -3.17 12.83
N ASP A 91 -27.95 -2.09 12.51
CA ASP A 91 -28.31 -0.77 13.02
C ASP A 91 -29.37 -0.14 12.08
N THR A 92 -30.58 -0.04 12.61
CA THR A 92 -31.80 0.38 11.93
C THR A 92 -31.82 1.90 11.75
N ALA A 93 -31.84 2.34 10.49
CA ALA A 93 -32.25 3.68 9.99
C ALA A 93 -31.41 4.91 10.39
N PRO A 94 -31.36 5.96 9.54
CA PRO A 94 -32.45 6.92 9.60
C PRO A 94 -33.28 6.94 8.31
N GLU A 95 -34.57 7.16 8.50
CA GLU A 95 -35.56 7.48 7.47
C GLU A 95 -35.01 8.53 6.51
N GLN A 96 -34.87 8.17 5.24
CA GLN A 96 -34.82 9.17 4.19
C GLN A 96 -36.26 9.65 3.97
N GLU A 97 -36.60 10.80 4.56
CA GLU A 97 -37.84 11.51 4.24
C GLU A 97 -37.89 11.78 2.73
N SER A 98 -38.85 11.14 2.07
CA SER A 98 -39.20 11.41 0.69
C SER A 98 -39.83 12.80 0.65
N LEU A 99 -39.22 13.73 -0.08
CA LEU A 99 -39.84 15.02 -0.38
C LEU A 99 -41.07 14.74 -1.26
N GLY A 100 -42.23 14.68 -0.62
CA GLY A 100 -43.53 14.60 -1.26
C GLY A 100 -43.77 15.85 -2.09
N GLY A 101 -43.89 15.67 -3.40
CA GLY A 101 -44.57 16.62 -4.25
C GLY A 101 -46.05 16.28 -4.26
N GLU A 102 -46.87 17.10 -3.61
CA GLU A 102 -48.32 17.16 -3.79
C GLU A 102 -48.67 18.50 -4.49
N PRO A 103 -49.88 18.66 -5.04
CA PRO A 103 -50.68 17.73 -5.85
C PRO A 103 -50.85 18.19 -7.31
#